data_AF-A0A2E6MPH3-F1
#
_entry.id   AF-A0A2E6MPH3-F1
#
_cell.length_a   1.000
_cell.length_b   1.000
_cell.length_c   1.000
_cell.angle_alpha   90.00
_cell.angle_beta   90.00
_cell.angle_gamma   90.00
#
_symmetry.space_group_name_H-M   'P 1'
#
loop_
_entity.id
_entity.type
_entity.pdbx_description
1 polymer ?
#
loop_
_entity_poly.entity_id
_entity_poly.type
_entity_poly.pdbx_seq_one_letter_code
_entity_poly.pdbx_strand_id
1 'polypeptide(L)'
;MAHSLTLTRKVTLKYWSFFLVLFNILICSEIYGLPRTPSQALPDMFRSLPDSNFNKDKRRNADIPVAPQIKKELELEDEIRIRPTSLIILTPENLQNVIDVKKYEDLAIDKLLTTQELYDLAFSIEQEFTLSGYPLVRVTLPIQELEPENAIVFFKVIPTIYNNI
;
A
#
# COMPACT_ATOMS: atom_id res chain seq x y z
N MET A 1 22.00 78.14 -5.26
CA MET A 1 20.70 77.41 -5.29
C MET A 1 20.50 76.48 -6.50
N ALA A 2 21.47 76.29 -7.41
CA ALA A 2 21.29 75.43 -8.59
C ALA A 2 21.54 73.91 -8.34
N HIS A 3 22.40 73.55 -7.39
CA HIS A 3 22.75 72.14 -7.13
C HIS A 3 21.62 71.33 -6.49
N SER A 4 20.82 71.92 -5.61
CA SER A 4 19.72 71.24 -4.90
C SER A 4 18.59 70.81 -5.86
N LEU A 5 18.23 71.66 -6.81
CA LEU A 5 17.19 71.40 -7.82
C LEU A 5 17.58 70.28 -8.82
N THR A 6 18.87 70.12 -9.13
CA THR A 6 19.33 69.06 -10.05
C THR A 6 19.31 67.67 -9.42
N LEU A 7 19.54 67.58 -8.10
CA LEU A 7 19.55 66.31 -7.38
C LEU A 7 18.13 65.79 -7.17
N THR A 8 17.20 66.65 -6.75
CA THR A 8 15.78 66.29 -6.62
C THR A 8 15.16 65.89 -7.95
N ARG A 9 15.51 66.58 -9.05
CA ARG A 9 15.04 66.23 -10.41
C ARG A 9 15.54 64.87 -10.91
N LYS A 10 16.78 64.47 -10.59
CA LYS A 10 17.31 63.15 -10.97
C LYS A 10 16.67 62.02 -10.15
N VAL A 11 16.42 62.28 -8.87
CA VAL A 11 15.76 61.34 -7.96
C VAL A 11 14.29 61.14 -8.37
N THR A 12 13.56 62.21 -8.68
CA THR A 12 12.17 62.10 -9.18
C THR A 12 12.10 61.43 -10.54
N LEU A 13 13.03 61.69 -11.46
CA LEU A 13 13.08 61.01 -12.77
C LEU A 13 13.34 59.50 -12.63
N LYS A 14 14.20 59.10 -11.68
CA LYS A 14 14.48 57.68 -11.40
C LYS A 14 13.27 56.96 -10.81
N TYR A 15 12.56 57.59 -9.86
CA TYR A 15 11.32 57.03 -9.32
C TYR A 15 10.19 56.98 -10.36
N TRP A 16 10.12 57.97 -11.24
CA TRP A 16 9.11 58.01 -12.31
C TRP A 16 9.38 56.94 -13.38
N SER A 17 10.65 56.70 -13.73
CA SER A 17 11.04 55.58 -14.60
C SER A 17 10.75 54.22 -13.95
N PHE A 18 11.02 54.08 -12.65
CA PHE A 18 10.68 52.85 -11.92
C PHE A 18 9.16 52.63 -11.86
N PHE A 19 8.39 53.70 -11.64
CA PHE A 19 6.93 53.63 -11.64
C PHE A 19 6.36 53.28 -13.02
N LEU A 20 6.92 53.82 -14.10
CA LEU A 20 6.55 53.46 -15.47
C LEU A 20 6.82 51.99 -15.79
N VAL A 21 7.96 51.44 -15.37
CA VAL A 21 8.26 50.01 -15.55
C VAL A 21 7.29 49.15 -14.75
N LEU A 22 7.03 49.50 -13.49
CA LEU A 22 6.09 48.76 -12.64
C LEU A 22 4.65 48.80 -13.19
N PHE A 23 4.23 49.95 -13.72
CA PHE A 23 2.91 50.13 -14.32
C PHE A 23 2.74 49.31 -15.61
N ASN A 24 3.76 49.25 -16.47
CA ASN A 24 3.74 48.39 -17.66
C ASN A 24 3.70 46.90 -17.31
N ILE A 25 4.38 46.47 -16.24
CA ILE A 25 4.30 45.08 -15.74
C ILE A 25 2.89 44.76 -15.25
N LEU A 26 2.21 45.71 -14.57
CA LEU A 26 0.86 45.48 -14.07
C LEU A 26 -0.19 45.36 -15.19
N ILE A 27 -0.08 46.16 -16.25
CA ILE A 27 -1.07 46.18 -17.35
C ILE A 27 -0.92 44.95 -18.27
N CYS A 28 0.26 44.34 -18.34
CA CYS A 28 0.51 43.20 -19.23
C CYS A 28 0.00 41.84 -18.71
N SER A 29 -0.83 41.82 -17.67
CA SER A 29 -1.33 40.59 -17.04
C SER A 29 -2.67 40.11 -17.63
N GLU A 30 -2.80 40.11 -18.96
CA GLU A 30 -3.83 39.27 -19.59
C GLU A 30 -3.29 37.84 -19.72
N ILE A 31 -3.69 36.99 -18.77
CA ILE A 31 -3.43 35.55 -18.84
C ILE A 31 -4.37 34.99 -19.92
N TYR A 32 -3.90 34.95 -21.17
CA TYR A 32 -4.52 34.14 -22.21
C TYR A 32 -4.29 32.67 -21.85
N GLY A 33 -5.24 32.07 -21.12
CA GLY A 33 -5.25 30.64 -20.90
C GLY A 33 -5.35 29.93 -22.24
N LEU A 34 -4.38 29.05 -22.55
CA LEU A 34 -4.51 28.16 -23.70
C LEU A 34 -5.87 27.45 -23.65
N PRO A 35 -6.59 27.30 -24.77
CA PRO A 35 -7.83 26.54 -24.78
C PRO A 35 -7.53 25.15 -24.25
N ARG A 36 -8.15 24.79 -23.12
CA ARG A 36 -7.97 23.46 -22.53
C ARG A 36 -8.41 22.44 -23.57
N THR A 37 -7.59 21.44 -23.82
CA THR A 37 -8.01 20.29 -24.61
C THR A 37 -9.26 19.66 -23.95
N PRO A 38 -10.19 19.06 -24.71
CA PRO A 38 -11.44 18.54 -24.14
C PRO A 38 -11.23 17.60 -22.95
N SER A 39 -10.11 16.87 -22.92
CA SER A 39 -9.69 15.99 -21.83
C SER A 39 -9.23 16.69 -20.55
N GLN A 40 -8.95 18.00 -20.60
CA GLN A 40 -8.50 18.81 -19.45
C GLN A 40 -9.58 19.79 -18.97
N ALA A 41 -10.69 19.94 -19.70
CA ALA A 41 -11.82 20.70 -19.22
C ALA A 41 -12.68 19.82 -18.30
N LEU A 42 -12.98 20.32 -17.10
CA LEU A 42 -13.95 19.66 -16.22
C LEU A 42 -15.29 19.58 -16.99
N PRO A 43 -15.89 18.38 -17.16
CA PRO A 43 -17.13 18.23 -17.91
C PRO A 43 -18.25 19.08 -17.31
N ASP A 44 -19.10 19.64 -18.16
CA ASP A 44 -20.15 20.58 -17.73
C ASP A 44 -21.12 19.98 -16.72
N MET A 45 -21.29 18.65 -16.74
CA MET A 45 -22.09 17.90 -15.76
C MET A 45 -21.60 18.05 -14.31
N PHE A 46 -20.33 18.41 -14.10
CA PHE A 46 -19.76 18.67 -12.77
C PHE A 46 -19.74 20.16 -12.40
N ARG A 47 -20.05 21.06 -13.34
CA ARG A 47 -20.04 22.51 -13.09
C ARG A 47 -21.31 23.00 -12.40
N SER A 48 -22.44 22.38 -12.71
CA SER A 48 -23.70 22.62 -12.02
C SER A 48 -24.08 21.37 -11.24
N LEU A 49 -23.64 21.29 -9.99
CA LEU A 49 -24.47 20.57 -9.03
C LEU A 49 -25.82 21.29 -9.01
N PRO A 50 -26.97 20.60 -9.15
CA PRO A 50 -28.25 21.23 -8.86
C PRO A 50 -28.11 21.83 -7.47
N ASP A 51 -28.60 23.06 -7.29
CA ASP A 51 -28.57 23.77 -6.02
C ASP A 51 -29.49 23.01 -5.05
N SER A 52 -29.01 21.84 -4.61
CA SER A 52 -29.72 20.92 -3.75
C SER A 52 -29.74 21.65 -2.43
N ASN A 53 -30.91 22.20 -2.11
CA ASN A 53 -31.19 22.81 -0.84
C ASN A 53 -31.03 21.73 0.24
N PHE A 54 -29.79 21.41 0.62
CA PHE A 54 -29.43 20.35 1.57
C PHE A 54 -30.13 20.53 2.92
N ASN A 55 -30.50 21.78 3.23
CA ASN A 55 -31.23 22.15 4.43
C ASN A 55 -32.75 21.91 4.36
N LYS A 56 -33.36 21.80 3.16
CA LYS A 56 -34.81 21.57 3.00
C LYS A 56 -35.17 20.08 3.03
N ASP A 57 -34.26 19.21 2.60
CA ASP A 57 -34.50 17.76 2.52
C ASP A 57 -34.23 17.03 3.84
N LYS A 58 -33.52 17.67 4.79
CA LYS A 58 -33.14 17.04 6.07
C LYS A 58 -34.30 16.77 7.04
N ARG A 59 -35.55 17.16 6.72
CA ARG A 59 -36.69 17.12 7.66
C ARG A 59 -37.96 16.44 7.16
N ARG A 60 -38.01 15.96 5.92
CA ARG A 60 -39.14 15.15 5.47
C ARG A 60 -38.70 13.70 5.44
N ASN A 61 -38.91 13.01 6.55
CA ASN A 61 -39.06 11.55 6.66
C ASN A 61 -38.51 10.77 5.45
N ALA A 62 -37.19 10.80 5.27
CA ALA A 62 -36.55 9.82 4.42
C ALA A 62 -36.55 8.56 5.27
N ASP A 63 -37.57 7.71 5.08
CA ASP A 63 -37.55 6.36 5.60
C ASP A 63 -36.20 5.76 5.20
N ILE A 64 -35.38 5.49 6.21
CA ILE A 64 -34.06 4.92 5.99
C ILE A 64 -34.31 3.60 5.27
N PRO A 65 -33.85 3.42 4.02
CA PRO A 65 -34.06 2.16 3.33
C PRO A 65 -33.41 1.07 4.16
N VAL A 66 -34.21 0.10 4.63
CA VAL A 66 -33.68 -1.05 5.36
C VAL A 66 -32.72 -1.75 4.41
N ALA A 67 -31.47 -1.89 4.84
CA ALA A 67 -30.47 -2.58 4.05
C ALA A 67 -31.01 -3.97 3.69
N PRO A 68 -31.02 -4.35 2.39
CA PRO A 68 -31.46 -5.68 2.01
C PRO A 68 -30.57 -6.69 2.74
N GLN A 69 -31.18 -7.62 3.47
CA GLN A 69 -30.46 -8.74 4.06
C GLN A 69 -30.08 -9.67 2.90
N ILE A 70 -28.92 -9.41 2.32
CA ILE A 70 -28.27 -10.34 1.40
C ILE A 70 -27.98 -11.58 2.25
N LYS A 71 -28.85 -12.60 2.18
CA LYS A 71 -28.44 -13.95 2.54
C LYS A 71 -27.39 -14.34 1.51
N LYS A 72 -26.15 -13.98 1.80
CA LYS A 72 -24.99 -14.51 1.12
C LYS A 72 -24.97 -15.97 1.56
N GLU A 73 -25.56 -16.84 0.75
CA GLU A 73 -25.22 -18.25 0.77
C GLU A 73 -23.76 -18.30 0.33
N LEU A 74 -22.88 -18.07 1.30
CA LEU A 74 -21.48 -18.39 1.19
C LEU A 74 -21.49 -19.91 1.04
N GLU A 75 -21.39 -20.40 -0.18
CA GLU A 75 -20.75 -21.69 -0.41
C GLU A 75 -19.45 -21.60 0.40
N LEU A 76 -19.39 -22.34 1.50
CA LEU A 76 -18.15 -22.52 2.24
C LEU A 76 -17.20 -23.14 1.23
N GLU A 77 -16.31 -22.33 0.64
CA GLU A 77 -15.21 -22.84 -0.16
C GLU A 77 -14.57 -23.94 0.69
N ASP A 78 -14.55 -25.16 0.17
CA ASP A 78 -13.98 -26.30 0.87
C ASP A 78 -12.58 -25.91 1.32
N GLU A 79 -12.37 -25.90 2.64
CA GLU A 79 -11.08 -25.59 3.24
C GLU A 79 -10.04 -26.49 2.58
N ILE A 80 -9.07 -25.90 1.87
CA ILE A 80 -8.08 -26.67 1.11
C ILE A 80 -7.29 -27.52 2.10
N ARG A 81 -7.40 -28.84 1.94
CA ARG A 81 -6.70 -29.83 2.76
C ARG A 81 -5.67 -30.57 1.93
N ILE A 82 -4.49 -30.71 2.51
CA ILE A 82 -3.31 -31.27 1.88
C ILE A 82 -2.87 -32.47 2.72
N ARG A 83 -2.53 -33.59 2.07
CA ARG A 83 -1.86 -34.72 2.72
C ARG A 83 -0.40 -34.79 2.26
N PRO A 84 0.56 -34.32 3.07
CA PRO A 84 1.97 -34.38 2.71
C PRO A 84 2.52 -35.81 2.75
N THR A 85 3.26 -36.20 1.72
CA THR A 85 4.07 -37.45 1.73
C THR A 85 5.50 -37.16 2.17
N SER A 86 5.98 -35.94 1.96
CA SER A 86 7.33 -35.54 2.34
C SER A 86 7.35 -34.10 2.83
N LEU A 87 8.24 -33.83 3.78
CA LEU A 87 8.50 -32.52 4.33
C LEU A 87 9.98 -32.20 4.17
N ILE A 88 10.28 -31.04 3.59
CA ILE A 88 11.66 -30.60 3.34
C ILE A 88 11.89 -29.26 4.03
N ILE A 89 12.89 -29.17 4.91
CA ILE A 89 13.29 -27.90 5.53
C ILE A 89 14.59 -27.42 4.89
N LEU A 90 14.47 -26.50 3.94
CA LEU A 90 15.60 -25.89 3.25
C LEU A 90 16.35 -24.95 4.18
N THR A 91 17.48 -25.42 4.68
CA THR A 91 18.25 -24.75 5.72
C THR A 91 19.67 -24.43 5.24
N PRO A 92 20.18 -23.20 5.49
CA PRO A 92 21.58 -22.86 5.20
C PRO A 92 22.54 -23.78 5.96
N GLU A 93 23.75 -24.00 5.42
CA GLU A 93 24.74 -24.96 5.94
C GLU A 93 25.02 -24.80 7.44
N ASN A 94 25.13 -23.56 7.91
CA ASN A 94 25.40 -23.25 9.32
C ASN A 94 24.24 -23.56 10.28
N LEU A 95 23.07 -23.96 9.77
CA LEU A 95 21.83 -24.18 10.54
C LEU A 95 21.24 -25.60 10.38
N GLN A 96 21.79 -26.44 9.49
CA GLN A 96 21.20 -27.75 9.14
C GLN A 96 21.04 -28.73 10.31
N ASN A 97 21.85 -28.62 11.36
CA ASN A 97 21.87 -29.53 12.51
C ASN A 97 21.31 -28.91 13.80
N VAL A 98 20.67 -27.74 13.71
CA VAL A 98 20.15 -27.03 14.89
C VAL A 98 18.81 -27.60 15.37
N ILE A 99 18.02 -28.15 14.46
CA ILE A 99 16.69 -28.70 14.73
C ILE A 99 16.62 -30.16 14.29
N ASP A 100 15.74 -30.93 14.93
CA ASP A 100 15.43 -32.29 14.50
C ASP A 100 14.31 -32.27 13.45
N VAL A 101 14.65 -32.51 12.18
CA VAL A 101 13.67 -32.53 11.07
C VAL A 101 12.64 -33.65 11.27
N LYS A 102 13.04 -34.79 11.84
CA LYS A 102 12.18 -35.96 12.00
C LYS A 102 10.99 -35.67 12.90
N LYS A 103 11.19 -34.84 13.93
CA LYS A 103 10.12 -34.34 14.81
C LYS A 103 8.98 -33.69 14.01
N TYR A 104 9.30 -32.95 12.95
CA TYR A 104 8.32 -32.24 12.13
C TYR A 104 7.73 -33.13 11.04
N GLU A 105 8.50 -34.08 10.51
CA GLU A 105 7.99 -35.14 9.63
C GLU A 105 6.89 -35.95 10.32
N ASP A 106 7.12 -36.42 11.55
CA ASP A 106 6.13 -37.17 12.34
C ASP A 106 4.86 -36.35 12.65
N LEU A 107 4.98 -35.02 12.66
CA LEU A 107 3.85 -34.12 12.85
C LEU A 107 3.04 -33.90 11.58
N ALA A 108 3.63 -34.01 10.39
CA ALA A 108 3.01 -33.59 9.14
C ALA A 108 2.68 -34.71 8.15
N ILE A 109 3.53 -35.75 8.04
CA ILE A 109 3.40 -36.80 7.02
C ILE A 109 2.11 -37.61 7.24
N ASP A 110 1.42 -37.92 6.14
CA ASP A 110 0.16 -38.67 6.05
C ASP A 110 -1.05 -38.07 6.80
N LYS A 111 -0.88 -36.90 7.41
CA LYS A 111 -1.97 -36.16 8.05
C LYS A 111 -2.61 -35.21 7.07
N LEU A 112 -3.92 -35.03 7.24
CA LEU A 112 -4.70 -34.10 6.47
C LEU A 112 -4.57 -32.72 7.13
N LEU A 113 -3.79 -31.82 6.53
CA LEU A 113 -3.45 -30.51 7.05
C LEU A 113 -4.13 -29.40 6.24
N THR A 114 -4.59 -28.39 6.94
CA THR A 114 -5.02 -27.11 6.38
C THR A 114 -3.82 -26.21 6.11
N THR A 115 -4.01 -25.20 5.27
CA THR A 115 -2.98 -24.18 5.03
C THR A 115 -2.57 -23.47 6.33
N GLN A 116 -3.50 -23.25 7.25
CA GLN A 116 -3.21 -22.62 8.55
C GLN A 116 -2.29 -23.50 9.41
N GLU A 117 -2.55 -24.81 9.46
CA GLU A 117 -1.70 -25.74 10.21
C GLU A 117 -0.27 -25.82 9.64
N LEU A 118 -0.10 -25.65 8.32
CA LEU A 118 1.23 -25.55 7.71
C LEU A 118 1.97 -24.28 8.15
N TYR A 119 1.26 -23.14 8.29
CA TYR A 119 1.86 -21.92 8.85
C TYR A 119 2.19 -22.07 10.33
N ASP A 120 1.34 -22.74 11.10
CA ASP A 120 1.59 -23.01 12.52
C ASP A 120 2.80 -23.94 12.70
N LEU A 121 2.99 -24.89 11.78
CA LEU A 121 4.19 -25.73 11.73
C LEU A 121 5.45 -24.90 11.41
N ALA A 122 5.40 -24.01 10.41
CA ALA A 122 6.50 -23.09 10.12
C ALA A 122 6.88 -22.25 11.34
N PHE A 123 5.88 -21.70 12.03
CA PHE A 123 6.08 -20.93 13.26
C PHE A 123 6.71 -21.77 14.38
N SER A 124 6.30 -23.02 14.52
CA SER A 124 6.87 -23.94 15.51
C SER A 124 8.36 -24.22 15.24
N ILE A 125 8.73 -24.39 13.97
CA ILE A 125 10.13 -24.54 13.54
C ILE A 125 10.92 -23.26 13.86
N GLU A 126 10.37 -22.07 13.57
CA GLU A 126 10.99 -20.78 13.89
C GLU A 126 11.24 -20.61 15.40
N GLN A 127 10.27 -21.01 16.23
CA GLN A 127 10.41 -20.99 17.68
C GLN A 127 11.54 -21.91 18.16
N GLU A 128 11.70 -23.09 17.56
CA GLU A 128 12.78 -24.00 17.92
C GLU A 128 14.16 -23.40 17.62
N PHE A 129 14.34 -22.77 16.44
CA PHE A 129 15.58 -22.02 16.15
C PHE A 129 15.82 -20.90 17.16
N THR A 130 14.75 -20.17 17.54
CA THR A 130 14.83 -19.08 18.53
C THR A 130 15.30 -19.60 19.89
N LEU A 131 14.70 -20.69 20.37
CA LEU A 131 15.06 -21.33 21.64
C LEU A 131 16.48 -21.93 21.61
N SER A 132 16.94 -22.38 20.44
CA SER A 132 18.29 -22.89 20.21
C SER A 132 19.35 -21.78 20.04
N GLY A 133 18.99 -20.51 20.24
CA GLY A 133 19.93 -19.38 20.23
C GLY A 133 20.03 -18.63 18.90
N TYR A 134 19.12 -18.87 17.96
CA TYR A 134 19.07 -18.22 16.65
C TYR A 134 17.80 -17.35 16.49
N PRO A 135 17.61 -16.29 17.30
CA PRO A 135 16.39 -15.46 17.28
C PRO A 135 16.22 -14.62 16.00
N LEU A 136 17.26 -14.55 15.17
CA LEU A 136 17.26 -13.84 13.90
C LEU A 136 17.02 -14.78 12.71
N VAL A 137 16.49 -15.97 12.94
CA VAL A 137 16.08 -16.90 11.88
C VAL A 137 14.58 -16.75 11.64
N ARG A 138 14.19 -16.70 10.37
CA ARG A 138 12.80 -16.72 9.92
C ARG A 138 12.55 -18.05 9.23
N VAL A 139 11.39 -18.67 9.45
CA VAL A 139 10.96 -19.85 8.70
C VAL A 139 9.71 -19.49 7.92
N THR A 140 9.75 -19.69 6.60
CA THR A 140 8.62 -19.35 5.73
C THR A 140 8.10 -20.57 5.01
N LEU A 141 6.78 -20.60 4.80
CA LEU A 141 6.12 -21.45 3.83
C LEU A 141 6.07 -20.69 2.49
N PRO A 142 6.98 -20.95 1.55
CA PRO A 142 6.96 -20.32 0.23
C PRO A 142 5.72 -20.72 -0.56
N ILE A 143 5.38 -19.89 -1.56
CA ILE A 143 4.34 -20.21 -2.54
C ILE A 143 4.79 -21.43 -3.33
N GLN A 144 3.96 -22.45 -3.35
CA GLN A 144 4.20 -23.73 -4.01
C GLN A 144 2.89 -24.31 -4.50
N GLU A 145 2.93 -25.00 -5.64
CA GLU A 145 1.80 -25.76 -6.16
C GLU A 145 1.76 -27.09 -5.41
N LEU A 146 0.70 -27.31 -4.63
CA LEU A 146 0.52 -28.53 -3.84
C LEU A 146 -0.65 -29.33 -4.40
N GLU A 147 -0.38 -30.57 -4.77
CA GLU A 147 -1.43 -31.54 -5.02
C GLU A 147 -2.10 -31.90 -3.68
N PRO A 148 -3.44 -31.97 -3.61
CA PRO A 148 -4.14 -32.32 -2.37
C PRO A 148 -3.71 -33.69 -1.80
N GLU A 149 -3.36 -34.62 -2.69
CA GLU A 149 -2.82 -35.93 -2.36
C GLU A 149 -1.35 -36.00 -2.75
N ASN A 150 -0.51 -36.55 -1.86
CA ASN A 150 0.93 -36.73 -2.06
C ASN A 150 1.76 -35.45 -2.21
N ALA A 151 1.39 -34.40 -1.50
CA ALA A 151 2.14 -33.15 -1.49
C ALA A 151 3.57 -33.32 -0.94
N ILE A 152 4.51 -32.60 -1.53
CA ILE A 152 5.83 -32.36 -0.95
C ILE A 152 5.81 -30.93 -0.42
N VAL A 153 5.84 -30.77 0.90
CA VAL A 153 5.82 -29.45 1.52
C VAL A 153 7.24 -29.02 1.83
N PHE A 154 7.68 -27.90 1.28
CA PHE A 154 8.97 -27.31 1.65
C PHE A 154 8.82 -26.05 2.50
N PHE A 155 9.68 -25.93 3.52
CA PHE A 155 9.89 -24.73 4.32
C PHE A 155 11.25 -24.14 4.00
N LYS A 156 11.35 -22.82 4.01
CA LYS A 156 12.61 -22.11 3.80
C LYS A 156 13.05 -21.42 5.08
N VAL A 157 14.27 -21.71 5.51
CA VAL A 157 14.91 -21.07 6.66
C VAL A 157 15.78 -19.92 6.15
N ILE A 158 15.51 -18.71 6.65
CA ILE A 158 16.17 -17.47 6.22
C ILE A 158 16.86 -16.83 7.42
N PRO A 159 18.21 -16.77 7.44
CA PRO A 159 18.93 -16.01 8.44
C PRO A 159 18.79 -14.52 8.12
N THR A 160 18.22 -13.74 9.03
CA THR A 160 17.96 -12.29 8.85
C THR A 160 19.27 -11.47 8.77
N ILE A 161 20.41 -12.07 9.11
CA ILE A 161 21.74 -11.44 9.08
C ILE A 161 22.26 -11.25 7.64
N TYR A 162 21.71 -11.94 6.63
CA TYR A 162 22.18 -11.87 5.23
C TYR A 162 21.13 -11.24 4.30
N ASN A 163 20.93 -9.93 4.42
CA ASN A 163 20.27 -9.09 3.40
C ASN A 163 21.23 -8.02 2.84
N ASN A 164 22.52 -8.38 2.74
CA ASN A 164 23.55 -7.60 2.06
C ASN A 164 24.55 -8.59 1.46
N ILE A 165 24.33 -8.98 0.20
CA ILE A 165 25.29 -9.24 -0.89
C ILE A 165 24.46 -9.25 -2.18
#